data_AF-A0A843GRR5-F1
#
_entry.id   AF-A0A843GRR5-F1
#
_cell.length_a   1.000
_cell.length_b   1.000
_cell.length_c   1.000
_cell.angle_alpha   90.00
_cell.angle_beta   90.00
_cell.angle_gamma   90.00
#
_symmetry.space_group_name_H-M   'P 1'
#
loop_
_entity.id
_entity.type
_entity.pdbx_description
1 polymer ?
#
loop_
_entity_poly.entity_id
_entity_poly.type
_entity_poly.pdbx_seq_one_letter_code
_entity_poly.pdbx_strand_id
1 'polypeptide(L)' 'MSELKRLEKVKTACLNALEYNSQLRHATNSQELKDKLHEINEYIRNNNLKYIEEMTQKLRNN' A
#
# COMPACT_ATOMS: atom_id res chain seq x y z
N MET A 1 -10.04 -8.10 19.05
CA MET A 1 -9.37 -8.26 17.74
C MET A 1 -7.90 -7.90 17.93
N SER A 2 -6.97 -8.80 17.61
CA SER A 2 -5.53 -8.58 17.87
C SER A 2 -4.95 -7.48 16.97
N GLU A 3 -3.88 -6.85 17.45
CA GLU A 3 -3.16 -5.83 16.69
C GLU A 3 -2.57 -6.39 15.39
N LEU A 4 -2.08 -7.63 15.43
CA LEU A 4 -1.63 -8.36 14.25
C LEU A 4 -2.73 -8.48 13.18
N LYS A 5 -3.96 -8.83 13.59
CA LYS A 5 -5.13 -8.91 12.68
C LYS A 5 -5.53 -7.54 12.14
N ARG A 6 -5.31 -6.44 12.89
CA ARG A 6 -5.53 -5.07 12.39
C ARG A 6 -4.50 -4.70 11.32
N LEU A 7 -3.22 -4.98 11.57
CA LEU A 7 -2.13 -4.72 10.63
C LEU A 7 -2.29 -5.49 9.32
N GLU A 8 -2.70 -6.77 9.37
CA GLU A 8 -2.98 -7.56 8.17
C GLU A 8 -4.11 -6.94 7.33
N LYS A 9 -5.18 -6.45 7.96
CA LYS A 9 -6.25 -5.74 7.24
C LYS A 9 -5.76 -4.46 6.57
N VAL A 10 -4.92 -3.68 7.26
CA VAL A 10 -4.34 -2.46 6.67
C VAL A 10 -3.41 -2.81 5.53
N LYS A 11 -2.60 -3.88 5.66
CA LYS A 11 -1.75 -4.39 4.57
C LYS A 11 -2.57 -4.72 3.34
N THR A 12 -3.65 -5.48 3.49
CA THR A 12 -4.55 -5.81 2.39
C THR A 12 -5.14 -4.56 1.74
N ALA A 13 -5.58 -3.57 2.53
CA ALA A 13 -6.09 -2.31 1.99
C ALA A 13 -5.03 -1.55 1.17
N CYS A 14 -3.79 -1.49 1.66
CA CYS A 14 -2.68 -0.89 0.92
C CYS A 14 -2.41 -1.62 -0.41
N LEU A 15 -2.39 -2.95 -0.42
CA LEU A 15 -2.18 -3.74 -1.63
C LEU A 15 -3.30 -3.53 -2.65
N ASN A 16 -4.55 -3.50 -2.21
CA ASN A 16 -5.71 -3.22 -3.07
C ASN A 16 -5.63 -1.81 -3.68
N ALA A 17 -5.20 -0.81 -2.90
CA ALA A 17 -5.01 0.55 -3.40
C ALA A 17 -3.91 0.62 -4.47
N LEU A 18 -2.79 -0.10 -4.29
CA LEU A 18 -1.72 -0.17 -5.28
C LEU A 18 -2.21 -0.76 -6.60
N GLU A 19 -2.96 -1.86 -6.52
CA GLU A 19 -3.53 -2.53 -7.69
C GLU A 19 -4.51 -1.61 -8.43
N TYR A 20 -5.46 -1.02 -7.71
CA TYR A 20 -6.43 -0.09 -8.28
C TYR A 20 -5.77 1.11 -8.97
N ASN A 21 -4.80 1.75 -8.31
CA ASN A 21 -4.05 2.86 -8.90
C ASN A 21 -3.25 2.45 -10.13
N SER A 22 -2.70 1.23 -10.14
CA SER A 22 -1.99 0.70 -11.30
C SER A 22 -2.94 0.52 -12.48
N GLN A 23 -4.12 -0.07 -12.25
CA GLN A 23 -5.17 -0.22 -13.27
C GLN A 23 -5.62 1.14 -13.80
N LEU A 24 -5.87 2.12 -12.92
CA LEU A 24 -6.29 3.47 -13.32
C LEU A 24 -5.20 4.19 -14.13
N ARG A 25 -3.92 4.03 -13.76
CA ARG A 25 -2.77 4.57 -14.48
C ARG A 25 -2.66 3.98 -15.90
N HIS A 26 -3.01 2.71 -16.08
CA HIS A 26 -3.06 2.08 -17.40
C HIS A 26 -4.29 2.49 -18.22
N ALA A 27 -5.43 2.76 -17.57
CA ALA A 27 -6.67 3.14 -18.23
C ALA A 27 -6.72 4.62 -18.66
N THR A 28 -5.99 5.50 -17.99
CA THR A 28 -6.00 6.93 -18.30
C THR A 28 -5.03 7.30 -19.43
N ASN A 29 -5.40 8.32 -20.20
CA ASN A 29 -4.55 8.94 -21.21
C ASN A 29 -3.80 10.18 -20.70
N SER A 30 -4.13 10.70 -19.51
CA SER A 30 -3.47 11.88 -18.93
C SER A 30 -2.11 11.51 -18.34
N GLN A 31 -1.03 12.08 -18.88
CA GLN A 31 0.33 11.85 -18.37
C GLN A 31 0.48 12.36 -16.94
N GLU A 32 -0.06 13.55 -16.63
CA GLU A 32 -0.05 14.11 -15.28
C GLU A 32 -0.71 13.15 -14.27
N LEU A 33 -1.84 12.54 -14.66
CA LEU A 33 -2.51 11.57 -13.80
C LEU A 33 -1.70 10.28 -13.65
N LYS A 34 -1.01 9.82 -14.70
CA LYS A 34 -0.12 8.67 -14.61
C LYS A 34 1.01 8.90 -13.61
N ASP A 35 1.62 10.08 -13.66
CA ASP A 35 2.73 10.44 -12.79
C ASP A 35 2.26 10.54 -11.33
N LYS A 36 1.14 11.23 -11.08
CA LYS A 36 0.52 11.30 -9.75
C LYS A 36 0.15 9.92 -9.17
N LEU A 37 -0.44 9.04 -9.98
CA LEU A 37 -0.77 7.68 -9.54
C LEU A 37 0.48 6.84 -9.24
N HIS A 38 1.56 7.06 -10.00
CA HIS A 38 2.84 6.44 -9.71
C HIS A 38 3.43 6.93 -8.39
N GLU A 39 3.46 8.24 -8.15
CA GLU A 39 3.94 8.84 -6.90
C GLU A 39 3.16 8.32 -5.68
N ILE A 40 1.83 8.26 -5.77
CA ILE A 40 0.99 7.70 -4.70
C ILE A 40 1.35 6.23 -4.43
N ASN A 41 1.57 5.44 -5.48
CA ASN A 41 1.95 4.04 -5.32
C ASN A 41 3.34 3.88 -4.69
N GLU A 42 4.30 4.71 -5.04
CA GLU A 42 5.62 4.73 -4.38
C GLU A 42 5.50 5.13 -2.91
N TYR A 43 4.67 6.12 -2.59
CA TYR A 43 4.43 6.52 -1.20
C TYR A 43 3.86 5.36 -0.37
N ILE A 44 2.81 4.68 -0.87
CA ILE A 44 2.17 3.55 -0.18
C ILE A 44 3.17 2.41 0.06
N ARG A 45 4.02 2.08 -0.92
CA ARG A 45 5.05 1.02 -0.77
C ARG A 45 6.10 1.39 0.26
N ASN A 46 6.70 2.56 0.11
CA ASN A 46 7.90 2.94 0.86
C ASN A 46 7.60 3.40 2.29
N ASN A 47 6.36 3.83 2.57
CA ASN A 47 5.95 4.28 3.90
C ASN A 47 5.01 3.28 4.56
N ASN A 48 3.80 3.12 4.02
CA ASN A 48 2.75 2.33 4.69
C ASN A 48 3.09 0.84 4.76
N LEU A 49 3.38 0.21 3.62
CA LEU A 49 3.64 -1.25 3.58
C LEU A 49 4.90 -1.61 4.37
N LYS A 50 5.98 -0.84 4.19
CA LYS A 50 7.23 -1.04 4.94
C LYS A 50 7.01 -0.97 6.46
N TYR A 51 6.33 0.07 6.94
CA TYR A 51 6.01 0.20 8.36
C TYR A 51 5.17 -0.97 8.89
N ILE A 52 4.14 -1.38 8.13
CA ILE A 52 3.26 -2.48 8.53
C ILE A 52 4.03 -3.79 8.63
N GLU A 53 4.95 -4.06 7.69
CA GLU A 53 5.79 -5.25 7.68
C GLU A 53 6.76 -5.27 8.87
N GLU A 54 7.45 -4.15 9.13
CA GLU A 54 8.33 -4.02 10.30
C GLU A 54 7.57 -4.23 11.62
N MET A 55 6.38 -3.64 11.75
CA MET A 55 5.57 -3.79 12.97
C MET A 55 5.00 -5.20 13.12
N THR A 56 4.57 -5.83 12.02
CA THR A 56 4.08 -7.20 12.02
C THR A 56 5.17 -8.16 12.45
N GLN A 57 6.41 -7.97 11.99
CA GLN A 57 7.54 -8.79 12.39
C GLN A 57 7.88 -8.63 13.87
N LYS A 58 7.88 -7.39 14.40
CA LYS A 58 8.09 -7.13 15.83
C LYS A 58 7.06 -7.85 16.71
N LEU A 59 5.79 -7.81 16.33
CA LEU A 59 4.71 -8.47 17.08
C LEU A 59 4.72 -10.00 17.00
N ARG A 60 5.36 -10.60 15.99
CA ARG A 60 5.50 -12.07 15.90
C ARG A 60 6.67 -12.60 16.71
N ASN A 61 7.66 -11.76 16.97
CA ASN A 61 8.87 -12.12 17.70
C ASN A 61 8.78 -11.87 19.23
N ASN A 62 7.73 -11.16 19.67
CA ASN A 62 7.41 -10.89 21.07
C ASN A 62 6.24 -11.76 21.53
#